data_AF-A0A9W7G037-F1
#
_entry.id   AF-A0A9W7G037-F1
#
_cell.length_a   1.000
_cell.length_b   1.000
_cell.length_c   1.000
_cell.angle_alpha   90.00
_cell.angle_beta   90.00
_cell.angle_gamma   90.00
#
_symmetry.space_group_name_H-M   'P 1'
#
loop_
_entity.id
_entity.type
_entity.pdbx_description
1 polymer ?
#
loop_
_entity_poly.entity_id
_entity_poly.type
_entity_poly.pdbx_seq_one_letter_code
_entity_poly.pdbx_strand_id
1 'polypeptide(L)'
;MLGSTGNVYEISISTTPSCTCPDYLKGNAPCKHIIYVLCKALGLTRDDPRIWQKALLEVELEDVLNSKVRKTAMASKSVIDAVSGKTASGRDCEKASPDTSGDCAICFDSLGSEKVETCLTCKGCIHAECMKKWLARNPTCPYCRSPWSDGKESKTINEGYSNYASVAGISREREYDPDSWRRW
;
A
#
# COMPACT_ATOMS: atom_id res chain seq x y z
N MET A 1 -4.44 -0.55 -7.83
CA MET A 1 -3.89 0.80 -8.05
C MET A 1 -3.29 1.32 -6.75
N LEU A 2 -2.11 1.95 -6.79
CA LEU A 2 -1.47 2.55 -5.61
C LEU A 2 -1.88 4.01 -5.45
N GLY A 3 -2.42 4.37 -4.29
CA GLY A 3 -2.68 5.76 -3.92
C GLY A 3 -1.40 6.55 -3.62
N SER A 4 -1.51 7.87 -3.49
CA SER A 4 -0.39 8.76 -3.16
C SER A 4 0.25 8.47 -1.80
N THR A 5 -0.48 7.80 -0.90
CA THR A 5 0.01 7.35 0.42
C THR A 5 0.55 5.92 0.40
N GLY A 6 0.58 5.26 -0.76
CA GLY A 6 0.99 3.86 -0.92
C GLY A 6 -0.07 2.83 -0.53
N ASN A 7 -1.31 3.24 -0.24
CA ASN A 7 -2.43 2.31 -0.03
C ASN A 7 -2.85 1.68 -1.36
N VAL A 8 -3.18 0.39 -1.35
CA VAL A 8 -3.68 -0.32 -2.53
C VAL A 8 -5.20 -0.27 -2.57
N TYR A 9 -5.74 0.18 -3.71
CA TYR A 9 -7.16 0.15 -4.03
C TYR A 9 -7.42 -0.73 -5.25
N GLU A 10 -8.46 -1.54 -5.18
CA GLU A 10 -8.95 -2.35 -6.28
C GLU A 10 -9.93 -1.51 -7.11
N ILE A 11 -9.83 -1.64 -8.43
CA ILE A 11 -10.63 -0.89 -9.40
C ILE A 11 -11.07 -1.88 -10.46
N SER A 12 -12.37 -1.95 -10.71
CA SER A 12 -12.96 -2.78 -11.75
C SER A 12 -13.60 -1.88 -12.79
N ILE A 13 -13.09 -1.93 -14.02
CA ILE A 13 -13.67 -1.21 -15.16
C ILE A 13 -14.67 -2.14 -15.84
N SER A 14 -15.95 -1.84 -15.66
CA SER A 14 -17.09 -2.52 -16.28
C SER A 14 -18.10 -1.47 -16.73
N THR A 15 -19.31 -1.89 -17.14
CA THR A 15 -20.41 -0.96 -17.46
C THR A 15 -20.70 -0.01 -16.30
N THR A 16 -20.46 -0.42 -15.05
CA THR A 16 -20.49 0.45 -13.88
C THR A 16 -19.14 0.39 -13.15
N PRO A 17 -18.20 1.30 -13.45
CA PRO A 17 -16.87 1.28 -12.86
C PRO A 17 -16.93 1.40 -11.33
N SER A 18 -16.17 0.57 -10.63
CA SER A 18 -16.16 0.53 -9.16
C SER A 18 -14.75 0.62 -8.57
N CYS A 19 -14.65 1.14 -7.35
CA CYS A 19 -13.37 1.29 -6.66
C CYS A 19 -13.52 1.08 -5.14
N THR A 20 -12.55 0.41 -4.50
CA THR A 20 -12.56 0.16 -3.05
C THR A 20 -12.09 1.34 -2.20
N CYS A 21 -11.91 2.52 -2.80
CA CYS A 21 -11.44 3.70 -2.08
C CYS A 21 -12.55 4.37 -1.25
N PRO A 22 -12.20 5.04 -0.13
CA PRO A 22 -13.18 5.70 0.73
C PRO A 22 -14.04 6.76 0.03
N ASP A 23 -13.51 7.40 -1.02
CA ASP A 23 -14.23 8.43 -1.79
C ASP A 23 -15.40 7.81 -2.58
N TYR A 24 -15.14 6.68 -3.25
CA TYR A 24 -16.17 5.93 -3.96
C TYR A 24 -17.22 5.35 -2.99
N LEU A 25 -16.78 4.81 -1.85
CA LEU A 25 -17.67 4.27 -0.83
C LEU A 25 -18.61 5.33 -0.22
N LYS A 26 -18.22 6.60 -0.25
CA LYS A 26 -19.06 7.75 0.15
C LYS A 26 -20.05 8.19 -0.93
N GLY A 27 -20.07 7.53 -2.09
CA GLY A 27 -20.99 7.80 -3.20
C GLY A 27 -20.41 8.72 -4.29
N ASN A 28 -19.12 9.08 -4.22
CA ASN A 28 -18.49 9.89 -5.26
C ASN A 28 -18.00 8.99 -6.42
N ALA A 29 -18.80 8.93 -7.49
CA ALA A 29 -18.49 8.19 -8.70
C ALA A 29 -18.61 9.12 -9.94
N PRO A 30 -17.58 9.18 -10.80
CA PRO A 30 -16.30 8.47 -10.73
C PRO A 30 -15.32 9.11 -9.74
N CYS A 31 -14.64 8.31 -8.92
CA CYS A 31 -13.62 8.80 -7.99
C CYS A 31 -12.30 9.11 -8.73
N LYS A 32 -11.39 9.84 -8.08
CA LYS A 32 -10.07 10.18 -8.65
C LYS A 32 -9.27 8.96 -9.15
N HIS A 33 -9.47 7.78 -8.54
CA HIS A 33 -8.76 6.57 -8.93
C HIS A 33 -9.30 5.97 -10.23
N ILE A 34 -10.63 6.00 -10.43
CA ILE A 34 -11.26 5.59 -11.70
C ILE A 34 -10.80 6.53 -12.82
N ILE A 35 -10.87 7.84 -12.58
CA ILE A 35 -10.40 8.86 -13.53
C ILE A 35 -8.93 8.65 -13.89
N TYR A 36 -8.08 8.35 -12.89
CA TYR A 36 -6.68 8.04 -13.13
C TYR A 36 -6.49 6.83 -14.05
N VAL A 37 -7.22 5.73 -13.83
CA VAL A 37 -7.14 4.55 -14.69
C VAL A 37 -7.59 4.87 -16.12
N LEU A 38 -8.72 5.54 -16.30
CA LEU A 38 -9.23 5.93 -17.62
C LEU A 38 -8.23 6.81 -18.39
N CYS A 39 -7.71 7.86 -17.74
CA CYS A 39 -6.80 8.81 -18.39
C CYS A 39 -5.36 8.30 -18.55
N LYS A 40 -4.80 7.70 -17.50
CA LYS A 40 -3.37 7.34 -17.45
C LYS A 40 -3.11 5.90 -17.87
N ALA A 41 -3.96 4.95 -17.51
CA ALA A 41 -3.75 3.55 -17.90
C ALA A 41 -4.38 3.22 -19.26
N LEU A 42 -5.65 3.60 -19.47
CA LEU A 42 -6.38 3.34 -20.73
C LEU A 42 -6.23 4.47 -21.77
N GLY A 43 -5.60 5.58 -21.38
CA GLY A 43 -5.14 6.59 -22.32
C GLY A 43 -6.21 7.53 -22.87
N LEU A 44 -7.40 7.58 -22.26
CA LEU A 44 -8.42 8.56 -22.62
C LEU A 44 -7.88 9.99 -22.49
N THR A 45 -8.34 10.86 -23.38
CA THR A 45 -8.00 12.29 -23.34
C THR A 45 -8.82 12.99 -22.26
N ARG A 46 -8.33 14.12 -21.72
CA ARG A 46 -9.03 14.82 -20.62
C ARG A 46 -10.40 15.35 -21.02
N ASP A 47 -10.61 15.56 -22.32
CA ASP A 47 -11.84 16.09 -22.90
C ASP A 47 -12.86 14.99 -23.23
N ASP A 48 -12.51 13.72 -22.99
CA ASP A 48 -13.39 12.59 -23.27
C ASP A 48 -14.56 12.54 -22.26
N PRO A 49 -15.82 12.65 -22.71
CA PRO A 49 -16.98 12.70 -21.82
C PRO A 49 -17.18 11.41 -21.03
N ARG A 50 -16.66 10.26 -21.51
CA ARG A 50 -16.77 8.95 -20.85
C ARG A 50 -16.09 8.92 -19.49
N ILE A 51 -15.16 9.83 -19.22
CA ILE A 51 -14.45 9.94 -17.94
C ILE A 51 -15.39 10.28 -16.78
N TRP A 52 -16.44 11.04 -17.04
CA TRP A 52 -17.32 11.61 -16.00
C TRP A 52 -18.65 10.86 -15.87
N GLN A 53 -18.89 9.87 -16.72
CA GLN A 53 -20.10 9.05 -16.68
C GLN A 53 -20.09 8.10 -15.47
N LYS A 54 -21.26 7.89 -14.85
CA LYS A 54 -21.42 6.90 -13.76
C LYS A 54 -21.47 5.46 -14.27
N ALA A 55 -21.94 5.30 -15.49
CA ALA A 55 -22.00 4.03 -16.19
C ALA A 55 -21.66 4.26 -17.67
N LEU A 56 -20.91 3.33 -18.25
CA LEU A 56 -20.55 3.27 -19.66
C LEU A 56 -21.55 2.38 -20.40
N LEU A 57 -21.89 2.74 -21.63
CA LEU A 57 -22.55 1.83 -22.54
C LEU A 57 -21.62 0.66 -22.89
N GLU A 58 -22.18 -0.49 -23.28
CA GLU A 58 -21.38 -1.67 -23.64
C GLU A 58 -20.38 -1.37 -24.76
N VAL A 59 -20.82 -0.64 -25.78
CA VAL A 59 -19.95 -0.22 -26.90
C VAL A 59 -18.84 0.73 -26.43
N GLU A 60 -19.16 1.68 -25.54
CA GLU A 60 -18.16 2.60 -24.98
C GLU A 60 -17.15 1.85 -24.11
N LEU A 61 -17.60 0.87 -23.35
CA LEU A 61 -16.75 0.02 -22.52
C LEU A 61 -15.78 -0.79 -23.38
N GLU A 62 -16.27 -1.43 -24.43
CA GLU A 62 -15.42 -2.17 -25.38
C GLU A 62 -14.37 -1.26 -26.01
N ASP A 63 -14.74 -0.06 -26.46
CA ASP A 63 -13.81 0.93 -27.00
C ASP A 63 -12.75 1.34 -25.97
N VAL A 64 -13.16 1.57 -24.72
CA VAL A 64 -12.27 1.95 -23.62
C VAL A 64 -11.29 0.82 -23.27
N LEU A 65 -11.75 -0.43 -23.25
CA LEU A 65 -10.92 -1.61 -22.97
C LEU A 65 -9.98 -1.96 -24.13
N ASN A 66 -10.40 -1.71 -25.37
CA ASN A 66 -9.59 -1.90 -26.57
C ASN A 66 -8.57 -0.78 -26.78
N SER A 67 -8.66 0.31 -26.01
CA SER A 67 -7.68 1.39 -26.05
C SER A 67 -6.29 0.91 -25.62
N LYS A 68 -5.24 1.56 -26.16
CA LYS A 68 -3.85 1.19 -25.92
C LYS A 68 -3.47 1.44 -24.45
N VAL A 69 -3.28 0.36 -23.70
CA VAL A 69 -2.79 0.42 -22.32
C VAL A 69 -1.41 1.07 -22.28
N ARG A 70 -1.29 2.18 -21.56
CA ARG A 70 -0.01 2.89 -21.39
C ARG A 70 0.83 2.20 -20.32
N LYS A 71 1.96 1.61 -20.74
CA LYS A 71 2.91 0.92 -19.84
C LYS A 71 3.47 1.82 -18.73
N THR A 72 3.48 3.14 -18.93
CA THR A 72 3.91 4.13 -17.93
C THR A 72 3.02 4.19 -16.69
N ALA A 73 1.78 3.69 -16.77
CA ALA A 73 0.86 3.66 -15.64
C ALA A 73 1.01 2.40 -14.77
N MET A 74 1.84 1.44 -15.19
CA MET A 74 2.07 0.20 -14.46
C MET A 74 3.03 0.42 -13.29
N ALA A 75 2.76 -0.27 -12.18
CA ALA A 75 3.65 -0.27 -11.02
C ALA A 75 4.98 -0.99 -11.34
N SER A 76 6.03 -0.69 -10.57
CA SER A 76 7.30 -1.40 -10.67
C SER A 76 7.12 -2.89 -10.36
N LYS A 77 7.97 -3.73 -10.95
CA LYS A 77 7.95 -5.18 -10.72
C LYS A 77 8.04 -5.54 -9.23
N SER A 78 8.87 -4.81 -8.47
CA SER A 78 9.01 -4.98 -7.01
C SER A 78 7.69 -4.81 -6.25
N VAL A 79 6.89 -3.82 -6.62
CA VAL A 79 5.57 -3.57 -6.02
C VAL A 79 4.60 -4.67 -6.40
N ILE A 80 4.58 -5.08 -7.67
CA ILE A 80 3.68 -6.14 -8.16
C ILE A 80 3.97 -7.45 -7.45
N ASP A 81 5.24 -7.81 -7.28
CA ASP A 81 5.64 -9.05 -6.60
C ASP A 81 5.32 -9.01 -5.10
N ALA A 82 5.47 -7.83 -4.45
CA ALA A 82 5.11 -7.63 -3.06
C ALA A 82 3.59 -7.73 -2.84
N VAL A 83 2.77 -7.15 -3.73
CA VAL A 83 1.31 -7.22 -3.65
C VAL A 83 0.79 -8.63 -3.98
N SER A 84 1.43 -9.33 -4.91
CA SER A 84 1.04 -10.68 -5.33
C SER A 84 1.50 -11.78 -4.37
N GLY A 85 2.14 -11.42 -3.25
CA GLY A 85 2.65 -12.38 -2.26
C GLY A 85 3.82 -13.24 -2.75
N LYS A 86 4.48 -12.88 -3.87
CA LYS A 86 5.57 -13.66 -4.47
C LYS A 86 6.94 -13.36 -3.87
N THR A 87 7.10 -12.26 -3.14
CA THR A 87 8.31 -12.03 -2.33
C THR A 87 8.12 -12.57 -0.92
N ALA A 88 8.40 -13.86 -0.74
CA ALA A 88 8.86 -14.37 0.54
C ALA A 88 10.28 -13.82 0.81
N SER A 89 10.41 -12.51 1.09
CA SER A 89 11.57 -12.04 1.87
C SER A 89 11.19 -12.18 3.34
N GLY A 90 11.05 -13.42 3.77
CA GLY A 90 11.19 -13.78 5.17
C GLY A 90 12.66 -13.70 5.50
N ARG A 91 13.07 -12.69 6.27
CA ARG A 91 14.12 -12.97 7.24
C ARG A 91 13.44 -13.79 8.32
N ASP A 92 13.54 -15.10 8.17
CA ASP A 92 13.22 -16.01 9.26
C ASP A 92 14.29 -15.76 10.32
N CYS A 93 13.93 -15.11 11.42
CA CYS A 93 14.86 -14.76 12.51
C CYS A 93 15.36 -16.03 13.25
N GLU A 94 15.04 -17.23 12.76
CA GLU A 94 15.31 -18.54 13.39
C GLU A 94 16.76 -19.03 13.22
N LYS A 95 17.58 -18.33 12.42
CA LYS A 95 19.04 -18.51 12.37
C LYS A 95 19.77 -17.18 12.13
N ALA A 96 19.69 -16.26 13.08
CA ALA A 96 20.65 -15.16 13.14
C ALA A 96 21.97 -15.69 13.74
N SER A 97 22.97 -15.93 12.89
CA SER A 97 24.37 -15.92 13.32
C SER A 97 24.73 -14.55 13.92
N PRO A 98 25.74 -14.45 14.80
CA PRO A 98 25.94 -13.29 15.69
C PRO A 98 26.35 -11.98 14.98
N ASP A 99 26.34 -11.93 13.65
CA ASP A 99 27.02 -10.90 12.87
C ASP A 99 26.17 -10.32 11.72
N THR A 100 24.84 -10.26 11.86
CA THR A 100 23.99 -9.65 10.83
C THR A 100 22.96 -8.70 11.42
N SER A 101 23.44 -7.46 11.61
CA SER A 101 22.73 -6.18 11.68
C SER A 101 21.19 -6.23 11.66
N GLY A 102 20.63 -6.15 12.86
CA GLY A 102 19.30 -5.62 13.12
C GLY A 102 19.31 -5.05 14.52
N ASP A 103 19.10 -3.75 14.66
CA ASP A 103 18.96 -3.11 15.97
C ASP A 103 17.48 -3.08 16.36
N CYS A 104 17.20 -3.33 17.63
CA CYS A 104 15.86 -3.30 18.19
C CYS A 104 15.31 -1.86 18.16
N ALA A 105 14.17 -1.62 17.51
CA ALA A 105 13.58 -0.27 17.43
C ALA A 105 13.08 0.34 18.75
N ILE A 106 13.17 -0.40 19.87
CA ILE A 106 12.70 0.04 21.18
C ILE A 106 13.88 0.45 22.07
N CYS A 107 14.91 -0.40 22.17
CA CYS A 107 16.09 -0.11 22.99
C CYS A 107 17.29 0.37 22.18
N PHE A 108 17.25 0.26 20.86
CA PHE A 108 18.34 0.58 19.92
C PHE A 108 19.61 -0.26 20.10
N ASP A 109 19.52 -1.34 20.88
CA ASP A 109 20.58 -2.34 21.02
C ASP A 109 20.47 -3.42 19.94
N SER A 110 21.60 -4.04 19.62
CA SER A 110 21.69 -5.14 18.67
C SER A 110 20.90 -6.35 19.16
N LEU A 111 20.18 -7.01 18.24
CA LEU A 111 19.28 -8.13 18.57
C LEU A 111 19.99 -9.37 19.16
N GLY A 112 21.29 -9.50 18.90
CA GLY A 112 22.17 -10.51 19.51
C GLY A 112 21.62 -11.94 19.50
N SER A 113 21.89 -12.67 20.58
CA SER A 113 21.37 -14.03 20.83
C SER A 113 20.13 -14.04 21.73
N GLU A 114 19.51 -12.87 21.95
CA GLU A 114 18.34 -12.76 22.80
C GLU A 114 17.09 -13.31 22.11
N LYS A 115 16.04 -13.63 22.89
CA LYS A 115 14.77 -14.04 22.30
C LYS A 115 14.17 -12.86 21.54
N VAL A 116 13.93 -13.06 20.25
CA VAL A 116 13.31 -12.07 19.37
C VAL A 116 11.92 -12.51 18.93
N GLU A 117 11.02 -11.54 18.88
CA GLU A 117 9.68 -11.66 18.31
C GLU A 117 9.68 -11.01 16.93
N THR A 118 8.97 -11.62 15.99
CA THR A 118 8.96 -11.18 14.59
C THR A 118 7.59 -10.64 14.21
N CYS A 119 7.55 -9.45 13.63
CA CYS A 119 6.31 -8.92 13.10
C CYS A 119 5.80 -9.74 11.91
N LEU A 120 4.58 -10.26 11.96
CA LEU A 120 3.98 -11.01 10.85
C LEU A 120 3.77 -10.18 9.58
N THR A 121 3.65 -8.85 9.69
CA THR A 121 3.43 -7.97 8.53
C THR A 121 4.74 -7.52 7.88
N CYS A 122 5.64 -6.91 8.64
CA CYS A 122 6.87 -6.31 8.10
C CYS A 122 8.12 -7.15 8.31
N LYS A 123 8.02 -8.25 9.06
CA LYS A 123 9.11 -9.16 9.40
C LYS A 123 10.30 -8.50 10.10
N GLY A 124 10.06 -7.37 10.77
CA GLY A 124 11.01 -6.77 11.69
C GLY A 124 11.11 -7.62 12.96
N CYS A 125 12.33 -7.94 13.37
CA CYS A 125 12.59 -8.66 14.62
C CYS A 125 12.81 -7.64 15.77
N ILE A 126 12.28 -7.92 16.96
CA ILE A 126 12.34 -7.05 18.14
C ILE A 126 12.59 -7.95 19.36
N HIS A 127 13.39 -7.52 20.35
CA HIS A 127 13.51 -8.29 21.59
C HIS A 127 12.14 -8.59 22.21
N ALA A 128 11.91 -9.85 22.62
CA ALA A 128 10.64 -10.28 23.20
C ALA A 128 10.25 -9.44 24.43
N GLU A 129 11.22 -9.08 25.26
CA GLU A 129 10.99 -8.21 26.42
C GLU A 129 10.61 -6.78 26.02
N CYS A 130 11.26 -6.24 24.99
CA CYS A 130 10.96 -4.92 24.47
C CYS A 130 9.54 -4.89 23.88
N MET A 131 9.18 -5.91 23.10
CA MET A 131 7.85 -6.05 22.53
C MET A 131 6.78 -6.19 23.63
N LYS A 132 7.01 -7.01 24.65
CA LYS A 132 6.10 -7.16 25.79
C LYS A 132 5.82 -5.81 26.50
N LYS A 133 6.86 -5.00 26.73
CA LYS A 133 6.72 -3.66 27.31
C LYS A 133 5.97 -2.71 26.38
N TRP A 134 6.20 -2.82 25.08
CA TRP A 134 5.54 -2.00 24.06
C TRP A 134 4.04 -2.29 23.95
N LEU A 135 3.66 -3.57 23.88
CA LEU A 135 2.25 -4.01 23.79
C LEU A 135 1.41 -3.61 24.99
N ALA A 136 2.02 -3.42 26.16
CA ALA A 136 1.34 -2.89 27.33
C ALA A 136 0.81 -1.46 27.13
N ARG A 137 1.35 -0.71 26.15
CA ARG A 137 0.96 0.68 25.86
C ARG A 137 0.41 0.87 24.44
N ASN A 138 0.91 0.10 23.47
CA ASN A 138 0.61 0.23 22.06
C ASN A 138 0.44 -1.14 21.40
N PRO A 139 -0.77 -1.52 20.94
CA PRO A 139 -1.03 -2.83 20.34
C PRO A 139 -0.57 -2.91 18.87
N THR A 140 0.58 -2.31 18.53
CA THR A 140 1.05 -2.18 17.14
C THR A 140 2.56 -2.42 17.02
N CYS A 141 3.05 -2.78 15.83
CA CYS A 141 4.48 -2.93 15.56
C CYS A 141 5.22 -1.58 15.58
N PRO A 142 6.35 -1.42 16.30
CA PRO A 142 7.19 -0.22 16.26
C PRO A 142 7.68 0.17 14.85
N TYR A 143 7.96 -0.82 13.98
CA TYR A 143 8.47 -0.58 12.62
C TYR A 143 7.38 -0.15 11.63
N CYS A 144 6.25 -0.86 11.60
CA CYS A 144 5.22 -0.67 10.56
C CYS A 144 3.86 -0.22 11.09
N ARG A 145 3.67 -0.14 12.40
CA ARG A 145 2.42 0.22 13.11
C ARG A 145 1.22 -0.68 12.79
N SER A 146 1.43 -1.81 12.12
CA SER A 146 0.40 -2.84 11.98
C SER A 146 0.02 -3.40 13.34
N PRO A 147 -1.25 -3.81 13.55
CA PRO A 147 -1.67 -4.50 14.76
C PRO A 147 -0.75 -5.68 15.06
N TRP A 148 -0.32 -5.80 16.31
CA TRP A 148 0.53 -6.91 16.72
C TRP A 148 -0.32 -8.14 17.00
N SER A 149 -0.10 -9.22 16.27
CA SER A 149 -0.84 -10.47 16.41
C SER A 149 0.08 -11.59 16.86
N ASP A 150 -0.11 -12.08 18.09
CA ASP A 150 0.66 -13.18 18.69
C ASP A 150 0.21 -14.57 18.15
N GLY A 151 -0.24 -14.64 16.89
CA GLY A 151 -0.85 -15.85 16.33
C GLY A 151 -2.21 -16.24 16.95
N LYS A 152 -2.76 -15.41 17.85
CA LYS A 152 -4.15 -15.48 18.30
C LYS A 152 -4.89 -14.28 17.75
N GLU A 153 -5.86 -14.55 16.87
CA GLU A 153 -6.67 -13.54 16.19
C GLU A 153 -7.25 -12.53 17.18
N SER A 154 -6.72 -11.31 17.17
CA SER A 154 -7.35 -10.15 17.80
C SER A 154 -7.67 -9.14 16.72
N LYS A 155 -8.97 -8.99 16.45
CA LYS A 155 -9.52 -7.97 15.54
C LYS A 155 -9.27 -6.60 16.14
N THR A 156 -8.31 -5.84 15.62
CA THR A 156 -8.22 -4.41 15.87
C THR A 156 -8.32 -3.64 14.55
N ILE A 157 -9.33 -2.77 14.52
CA ILE A 157 -9.76 -1.88 13.45
C ILE A 157 -8.64 -0.91 13.00
N ASN A 158 -7.77 -1.37 12.10
CA ASN A 158 -7.21 -0.50 11.08
C ASN A 158 -8.11 -0.66 9.84
N GLU A 159 -8.31 0.35 9.01
CA GLU A 159 -9.29 0.34 7.90
C GLU A 159 -9.06 -0.73 6.80
N GLY A 160 -8.24 -1.76 7.06
CA GLY A 160 -8.17 -2.99 6.26
C GLY A 160 -7.28 -2.91 5.02
N TYR A 161 -6.65 -1.75 4.76
CA TYR A 161 -5.85 -1.55 3.55
C TYR A 161 -4.37 -1.88 3.76
N SER A 162 -3.79 -2.63 2.82
CA SER A 162 -2.35 -2.92 2.78
C SER A 162 -1.57 -1.74 2.20
N ASN A 163 -0.53 -1.28 2.89
CA ASN A 163 0.31 -0.15 2.48
C ASN A 163 1.67 -0.62 1.94
N TYR A 164 2.03 -0.14 0.75
CA TYR A 164 3.27 -0.48 0.04
C TYR A 164 4.13 0.75 -0.28
N ALA A 165 3.97 1.86 0.45
CA ALA A 165 4.71 3.10 0.21
C ALA A 165 6.23 2.89 0.21
N SER A 166 6.74 2.11 1.17
CA SER A 166 8.17 1.81 1.30
C SER A 166 8.71 1.01 0.12
N VAL A 167 7.93 0.07 -0.42
CA VAL A 167 8.34 -0.76 -1.58
C VAL A 167 8.31 0.05 -2.87
N ALA A 168 7.36 0.98 -2.97
CA ALA A 168 7.22 1.89 -4.10
C ALA A 168 8.19 3.09 -4.05
N GLY A 169 9.01 3.22 -3.01
CA GLY A 169 9.93 4.36 -2.83
C GLY A 169 9.21 5.69 -2.63
N ILE A 170 7.96 5.67 -2.14
CA ILE A 170 7.16 6.87 -1.93
C ILE A 170 7.60 7.52 -0.61
N SER A 171 8.10 8.75 -0.67
CA SER A 171 8.42 9.53 0.53
C SER A 171 7.17 9.75 1.37
N ARG A 172 7.32 9.65 2.69
CA ARG A 172 6.27 9.97 3.66
C ARG A 172 6.29 11.45 4.06
N GLU A 173 7.36 12.14 3.69
CA GLU A 173 7.50 13.57 3.91
C GLU A 173 6.70 14.30 2.82
N ARG A 174 5.83 15.21 3.24
CA ARG A 174 5.14 16.09 2.30
C ARG A 174 6.17 17.10 1.81
N GLU A 175 6.59 16.97 0.56
CA GLU A 175 7.38 18.00 -0.10
C GLU A 175 6.56 19.30 -0.13
N TYR A 176 7.09 20.32 0.54
CA TYR A 176 6.54 21.67 0.49
C TYR A 176 7.29 22.42 -0.61
N ASP A 177 6.67 22.53 -1.78
CA ASP A 177 7.13 23.42 -2.84
C ASP A 177 6.37 24.76 -2.74
N PRO A 178 6.97 25.81 -2.15
CA PRO A 178 6.35 27.11 -1.99
C PRO A 178 6.04 27.81 -3.32
N ASP A 179 6.62 27.35 -4.43
CA ASP A 179 6.43 27.91 -5.77
C ASP A 179 5.57 27.03 -6.69
N SER A 180 4.92 25.98 -6.14
CA SER A 180 4.08 25.06 -6.90
C SER A 180 2.93 25.73 -7.67
N TRP A 181 2.46 26.90 -7.23
CA TRP A 181 1.43 27.71 -7.89
C TRP A 181 1.92 28.48 -9.12
N ARG A 182 3.24 28.65 -9.33
CA ARG A 182 3.79 29.33 -10.52
C ARG A 182 3.83 28.43 -11.77
N ARG A 183 3.51 27.13 -11.63
CA ARG A 183 3.56 26.12 -12.69
C ARG A 183 2.18 25.76 -13.27
N TRP A 184 1.13 26.50 -12.90
CA TRP A 184 -0.25 26.31 -13.37
C TRP A 184 -0.69 27.53 -14.19
#